data_AF-A0A0E4H569-F1
#
_entry.id   AF-A0A0E4H569-F1
#
_cell.length_a   1.000
_cell.length_b   1.000
_cell.length_c   1.000
_cell.angle_alpha   90.00
_cell.angle_beta   90.00
_cell.angle_gamma   90.00
#
_symmetry.space_group_name_H-M   'P 1'
#
loop_
_entity.id
_entity.type
_entity.pdbx_description
1 polymer ?
#
loop_
_entity_poly.entity_id
_entity_poly.type
_entity_poly.pdbx_seq_one_letter_code
_entity_poly.pdbx_strand_id
1 'polypeptide(L)'
;MSVYKKSHMTYNEKRQNHHFRKTHMEQFDFITNLLGIKDPNITISDYVDAGTHKEVIAKLDYPAPKCHNCHGQMAKYDLQKESKIPYLECAGYKTLIRLRKRRFRCQDCGKIAVAETSLVKKNHQIPAIVNHKIAQKLIEKGSMTDIAECLAVSTSTVIRKLKEFQFKTDLTWLPAHMSWDEYSFKKGKMSFIAQDFDSLTILAILDGRTQTTIRNHFLRYSRQVRNRVKVITMDMFSPYYDIAKKLFPNAKIVLDRFHIVQHMSRAMNHLRIQIMKQFDRKSHEYKALKSYWKLIQQDSRKLSDKRFYRPTFRMHLTNKEILKKLLSYSQELREHYELYQLLLFHFQKKQAEHFFDLIEELLPSVNPIFQTIFKTFLKDKDKIINALELPYSNAKLDATNNLIKVIKRNAFGFRNFDNFKLRILIALNIKKKRTKLVLSRL
;
A
#
# COMPACT_ATOMS: atom_id res chain seq x y z
N MET A 1 1.84 84.82 3.55
CA MET A 1 2.53 84.24 4.71
C MET A 1 1.86 82.94 5.10
N SER A 2 2.49 81.79 4.84
CA SER A 2 2.42 80.59 5.71
C SER A 2 3.40 79.56 5.15
N VAL A 3 4.59 79.51 5.74
CA VAL A 3 5.65 78.54 5.40
C VAL A 3 5.41 77.30 6.27
N TYR A 4 5.15 76.16 5.63
CA TYR A 4 5.06 74.86 6.29
C TYR A 4 6.42 74.47 6.90
N LYS A 5 6.51 74.46 8.24
CA LYS A 5 7.64 73.88 8.97
C LYS A 5 7.64 72.35 8.78
N LYS A 6 8.68 71.82 8.13
CA LYS A 6 9.02 70.38 8.20
C LYS A 6 9.44 70.05 9.64
N SER A 7 8.74 69.13 10.28
CA SER A 7 9.13 68.54 11.56
C SER A 7 10.42 67.72 11.37
N HIS A 8 11.53 68.20 11.94
CA HIS A 8 12.78 67.45 11.99
C HIS A 8 12.73 66.47 13.17
N MET A 9 12.69 65.17 12.86
CA MET A 9 12.89 64.10 13.85
C MET A 9 14.22 64.30 14.60
N THR A 10 14.15 64.22 15.92
CA THR A 10 15.27 64.35 16.84
C THR A 10 16.25 63.17 16.73
N TYR A 11 17.50 63.36 17.14
CA TYR A 11 18.55 62.32 17.08
C TYR A 11 18.16 61.04 17.84
N ASN A 12 17.44 61.19 18.96
CA ASN A 12 16.94 60.06 19.75
C ASN A 12 15.83 59.28 19.04
N GLU A 13 14.92 59.95 18.32
CA GLU A 13 13.89 59.29 17.50
C GLU A 13 14.50 58.52 16.33
N LYS A 14 15.58 59.04 15.71
CA LYS A 14 16.33 58.34 14.66
C LYS A 14 17.04 57.09 15.21
N ARG A 15 17.61 57.18 16.41
CA ARG A 15 18.35 56.08 17.06
C ARG A 15 17.41 54.99 17.57
N GLN A 16 16.25 55.35 18.12
CA GLN A 16 15.18 54.41 18.45
C GLN A 16 14.62 53.73 17.20
N ASN A 17 14.26 54.49 16.16
CA ASN A 17 13.80 53.92 14.89
C ASN A 17 14.84 52.98 14.25
N HIS A 18 16.13 53.29 14.36
CA HIS A 18 17.21 52.41 13.91
C HIS A 18 17.29 51.13 14.74
N HIS A 19 17.16 51.21 16.07
CA HIS A 19 17.21 50.04 16.94
C HIS A 19 15.99 49.12 16.73
N PHE A 20 14.79 49.69 16.61
CA PHE A 20 13.55 48.96 16.27
C PHE A 20 13.62 48.31 14.89
N ARG A 21 14.16 49.01 13.88
CA ARG A 21 14.37 48.40 12.54
C ARG A 21 15.37 47.25 12.58
N LYS A 22 16.42 47.36 13.41
CA LYS A 22 17.43 46.30 13.56
C LYS A 22 16.86 45.04 14.22
N THR A 23 16.13 45.18 15.34
CA THR A 23 15.47 44.03 15.99
C THR A 23 14.37 43.42 15.12
N HIS A 24 13.64 44.24 14.36
CA HIS A 24 12.64 43.76 13.40
C HIS A 24 13.29 42.98 12.24
N MET A 25 14.40 43.45 11.67
CA MET A 25 15.16 42.70 10.65
C MET A 25 15.73 41.38 11.20
N GLU A 26 16.29 41.38 12.42
CA GLU A 26 16.80 40.17 13.07
C GLU A 26 15.69 39.11 13.28
N GLN A 27 14.45 39.54 13.56
CA GLN A 27 13.28 38.63 13.63
C GLN A 27 12.93 38.00 12.27
N PHE A 28 12.99 38.74 11.17
CA PHE A 28 12.71 38.18 9.84
C PHE A 28 13.85 37.30 9.32
N ASP A 29 15.09 37.57 9.69
CA ASP A 29 16.22 36.67 9.43
C ASP A 29 16.07 35.36 10.21
N PHE A 30 15.51 35.40 11.42
CA PHE A 30 15.13 34.17 12.14
C PHE A 30 14.00 33.41 11.43
N ILE A 31 12.97 34.10 10.93
CA ILE A 31 11.84 33.46 10.23
C ILE A 31 12.28 32.83 8.90
N THR A 32 13.12 33.49 8.10
CA THR A 32 13.65 32.92 6.85
C THR A 32 14.48 31.65 7.13
N ASN A 33 15.29 31.67 8.19
CA ASN A 33 16.04 30.51 8.66
C ASN A 33 15.12 29.37 9.16
N LEU A 34 14.10 29.69 9.96
CA LEU A 34 13.11 28.73 10.46
C LEU A 34 12.33 28.06 9.32
N LEU A 35 11.96 28.84 8.30
CA LEU A 35 11.30 28.33 7.09
C LEU A 35 12.27 27.62 6.14
N GLY A 36 13.58 27.65 6.39
CA GLY A 36 14.59 27.03 5.54
C GLY A 36 14.74 27.69 4.17
N ILE A 37 14.41 28.98 4.06
CA ILE A 37 14.58 29.77 2.84
C ILE A 37 16.05 30.17 2.72
N LYS A 38 16.75 29.59 1.74
CA LYS A 38 18.20 29.76 1.58
C LYS A 38 18.63 30.98 0.78
N ASP A 39 17.69 31.64 0.08
CA ASP A 39 18.00 32.78 -0.77
C ASP A 39 18.06 34.07 0.07
N PRO A 40 19.25 34.69 0.25
CA PRO A 40 19.41 35.86 1.11
C PRO A 40 18.75 37.12 0.52
N ASN A 41 18.32 37.10 -0.74
CA ASN A 41 17.68 38.24 -1.40
C ASN A 41 16.15 38.23 -1.25
N ILE A 42 15.60 37.24 -0.54
CA ILE A 42 14.19 37.21 -0.14
C ILE A 42 14.07 37.92 1.21
N THR A 43 13.42 39.07 1.21
CA THR A 43 13.06 39.79 2.43
C THR A 43 11.60 39.58 2.76
N ILE A 44 11.31 39.13 3.97
CA ILE A 44 9.95 39.04 4.49
C ILE A 44 9.55 40.43 4.97
N SER A 45 8.42 40.92 4.49
CA SER A 45 7.91 42.24 4.84
C SER A 45 6.80 42.20 5.88
N ASP A 46 6.00 41.13 5.87
CA ASP A 46 4.83 41.02 6.74
C ASP A 46 4.34 39.57 6.88
N TYR A 47 3.53 39.32 7.89
CA TYR A 47 2.90 38.03 8.19
C TYR A 47 1.43 38.25 8.55
N VAL A 48 0.56 37.51 7.85
CA VAL A 48 -0.90 37.59 8.05
C VAL A 48 -1.43 36.25 8.53
N ASP A 49 -2.12 36.28 9.67
CA ASP A 49 -2.89 35.15 10.17
C ASP A 49 -4.34 35.27 9.69
N ALA A 50 -4.72 34.47 8.70
CA ALA A 50 -6.08 34.44 8.17
C ALA A 50 -7.02 33.52 8.97
N GLY A 51 -6.59 32.98 10.11
CA GLY A 51 -7.30 32.00 10.94
C GLY A 51 -7.34 30.59 10.36
N THR A 52 -7.61 30.47 9.05
CA THR A 52 -7.64 29.19 8.31
C THR A 52 -6.28 28.78 7.75
N HIS A 53 -5.40 29.76 7.49
CA HIS A 53 -4.06 29.58 6.95
C HIS A 53 -3.19 30.78 7.33
N LYS A 54 -1.87 30.63 7.20
CA LYS A 54 -0.90 31.70 7.44
C LYS A 54 -0.30 32.16 6.12
N GLU A 55 -0.18 33.48 5.93
CA GLU A 55 0.44 34.08 4.75
C GLU A 55 1.72 34.83 5.12
N VAL A 56 2.81 34.52 4.43
CA VAL A 56 4.10 35.23 4.56
C VAL A 56 4.25 36.12 3.33
N ILE A 57 4.28 37.43 3.53
CA ILE A 57 4.45 38.40 2.45
C ILE A 57 5.95 38.67 2.30
N ALA A 58 6.48 38.39 1.11
CA ALA A 58 7.90 38.50 0.84
C ALA A 58 8.19 39.17 -0.51
N LYS A 59 9.38 39.77 -0.59
CA LYS A 59 9.88 40.43 -1.79
C LYS A 59 11.24 39.86 -2.16
N LEU A 60 11.43 39.59 -3.46
CA LEU A 60 12.71 39.21 -4.04
C LEU A 60 13.29 40.40 -4.80
N ASP A 61 14.42 40.93 -4.35
CA ASP A 61 15.08 42.08 -4.96
C ASP A 61 16.59 41.81 -5.11
N TYR A 62 17.09 41.94 -6.35
CA TYR A 62 18.51 41.76 -6.68
C TYR A 62 19.10 43.06 -7.24
N PRO A 63 20.44 43.20 -7.23
CA PRO A 63 21.12 44.18 -8.07
C PRO A 63 20.75 43.99 -9.54
N ALA A 64 20.70 45.08 -10.31
CA ALA A 64 20.28 44.98 -11.70
C ALA A 64 21.33 44.24 -12.55
N PRO A 65 20.96 43.14 -13.23
CA PRO A 65 21.89 42.38 -14.06
C PRO A 65 22.15 43.09 -15.39
N LYS A 66 23.14 42.62 -16.17
CA LYS A 66 23.29 43.02 -17.57
C LYS A 66 22.21 42.37 -18.44
N CYS A 67 21.81 43.04 -19.52
CA CYS A 67 20.82 42.51 -20.44
C CYS A 67 21.34 41.24 -21.14
N HIS A 68 20.57 40.15 -21.12
CA HIS A 68 20.95 38.91 -21.80
C HIS A 68 20.97 39.03 -23.35
N ASN A 69 20.37 40.08 -23.92
CA ASN A 69 20.23 40.23 -25.36
C ASN A 69 21.26 41.18 -25.98
N CYS A 70 21.46 42.36 -25.38
CA CYS A 70 22.36 43.39 -25.92
C CYS A 70 23.52 43.72 -24.96
N HIS A 71 23.64 43.01 -23.83
CA HIS A 71 24.61 43.26 -22.77
C HIS A 71 24.56 44.65 -22.11
N GLY A 72 23.59 45.48 -22.52
CA GLY A 72 23.29 46.80 -21.97
C GLY A 72 22.85 46.80 -20.51
N GLN A 73 22.87 47.99 -19.89
CA GLN A 73 22.54 48.16 -18.49
C GLN A 73 21.03 47.96 -18.25
N MET A 74 20.66 47.11 -17.29
CA MET A 74 19.27 47.04 -16.83
C MET A 74 19.06 47.96 -15.64
N ALA A 75 17.85 48.51 -15.53
CA ALA A 75 17.38 49.25 -14.36
C ALA A 75 16.25 48.51 -13.67
N LYS A 76 16.08 48.77 -12.36
CA LYS A 76 14.92 48.29 -11.60
C LYS A 76 13.68 48.98 -12.17
N TYR A 77 12.70 48.20 -12.62
CA TYR A 77 11.47 48.71 -13.20
C TYR A 77 10.36 48.70 -12.15
N ASP A 78 9.75 47.55 -11.92
CA ASP A 78 8.67 47.40 -10.94
C ASP A 78 8.72 46.02 -10.27
N LEU A 79 7.66 45.67 -9.53
CA LEU A 79 7.48 44.36 -8.94
C LEU A 79 6.40 43.60 -9.72
N GLN A 80 6.63 42.31 -9.94
CA GLN A 80 5.61 41.42 -10.45
C GLN A 80 4.44 41.31 -9.46
N LYS A 81 3.24 41.05 -9.99
CA LYS A 81 2.09 40.58 -9.20
C LYS A 81 2.50 39.41 -8.31
N GLU A 82 1.98 39.41 -7.08
CA GLU A 82 2.26 38.38 -6.08
C GLU A 82 2.01 36.97 -6.62
N SER A 83 3.05 36.16 -6.56
CA SER A 83 2.93 34.72 -6.79
C SER A 83 2.55 34.04 -5.48
N LYS A 84 1.50 33.22 -5.53
CA LYS A 84 1.05 32.39 -4.41
C LYS A 84 1.87 31.08 -4.42
N ILE A 85 2.75 30.93 -3.45
CA ILE A 85 3.68 29.79 -3.35
C ILE A 85 3.26 28.96 -2.12
N PRO A 86 2.61 27.80 -2.28
CA PRO A 86 2.30 26.93 -1.14
C PRO A 86 3.59 26.45 -0.48
N TYR A 87 3.56 26.34 0.85
CA TYR A 87 4.71 25.95 1.66
C TYR A 87 4.36 24.85 2.67
N LEU A 88 5.35 24.41 3.45
CA LEU A 88 5.14 23.45 4.53
C LEU A 88 4.27 24.07 5.63
N GLU A 89 3.41 23.26 6.26
CA GLU A 89 2.55 23.67 7.37
C GLU A 89 3.38 24.24 8.53
N CYS A 90 2.87 25.32 9.13
CA CYS A 90 3.46 25.97 10.31
C CYS A 90 2.43 25.95 11.45
N ALA A 91 2.83 25.39 12.60
CA ALA A 91 1.95 25.25 13.78
C ALA A 91 0.60 24.56 13.50
N GLY A 92 0.56 23.61 12.54
CA GLY A 92 -0.66 22.91 12.14
C GLY A 92 -1.56 23.66 11.17
N TYR A 93 -1.17 24.87 10.73
CA TYR A 93 -1.90 25.65 9.73
C TYR A 93 -1.22 25.58 8.36
N LYS A 94 -2.03 25.59 7.30
CA LYS A 94 -1.54 25.71 5.92
C LYS A 94 -0.78 27.03 5.77
N THR A 95 0.34 27.01 5.07
CA THR A 95 1.19 28.20 4.90
C THR A 95 1.38 28.55 3.43
N LEU A 96 1.26 29.83 3.12
CA LEU A 96 1.41 30.37 1.77
C LEU A 96 2.43 31.52 1.79
N ILE A 97 3.39 31.50 0.87
CA ILE A 97 4.30 32.62 0.64
C ILE A 97 3.76 33.44 -0.53
N ARG A 98 3.48 34.72 -0.29
CA ARG A 98 3.14 35.71 -1.32
C ARG A 98 4.41 36.43 -1.74
N LEU A 99 5.01 35.95 -2.83
CA LEU A 99 6.30 36.46 -3.30
C LEU A 99 6.12 37.47 -4.45
N ARG A 100 6.58 38.71 -4.23
CA ARG A 100 6.73 39.72 -5.28
C ARG A 100 8.15 39.69 -5.83
N LYS A 101 8.32 39.42 -7.13
CA LYS A 101 9.64 39.35 -7.78
C LYS A 101 9.97 40.66 -8.49
N ARG A 102 11.20 41.16 -8.33
CA ARG A 102 11.71 42.33 -9.06
C ARG A 102 11.75 42.07 -10.56
N ARG A 103 11.23 43.02 -11.35
CA ARG A 103 11.43 43.10 -12.79
C ARG A 103 12.47 44.17 -13.13
N PHE A 104 13.28 43.87 -14.12
CA PHE A 104 14.32 44.73 -14.64
C PHE A 104 14.01 45.04 -16.10
N ARG A 105 14.22 46.28 -16.54
CA ARG A 105 14.05 46.71 -17.94
C ARG A 105 15.39 47.19 -18.47
N CYS A 106 15.78 46.71 -19.64
CA CYS A 106 16.98 47.18 -20.33
C CYS A 106 16.72 48.57 -20.92
N GLN A 107 17.67 49.49 -20.73
CA GLN A 107 17.55 50.86 -21.26
C GLN A 107 17.75 50.92 -22.77
N ASP A 108 18.58 50.04 -23.34
CA ASP A 108 18.93 50.08 -24.76
C ASP A 108 17.91 49.36 -25.66
N CYS A 109 17.44 48.17 -25.25
CA CYS A 109 16.55 47.35 -26.07
C CYS A 109 15.15 47.15 -25.49
N GLY A 110 14.85 47.71 -24.32
CA GLY A 110 13.54 47.62 -23.68
C GLY A 110 13.14 46.23 -23.14
N LYS A 111 13.95 45.18 -23.32
CA LYS A 111 13.62 43.82 -22.85
C LYS A 111 13.53 43.73 -21.33
N ILE A 112 12.64 42.87 -20.84
CA ILE A 112 12.34 42.68 -19.42
C ILE A 112 12.94 41.36 -18.92
N ALA A 113 13.61 41.41 -17.77
CA ALA A 113 14.05 40.23 -17.02
C ALA A 113 13.37 40.21 -15.64
N VAL A 114 13.16 39.02 -15.08
CA VAL A 114 12.55 38.83 -13.74
C VAL A 114 13.57 38.16 -12.84
N ALA A 115 13.68 38.62 -11.59
CA ALA A 115 14.51 38.01 -10.57
C ALA A 115 14.16 36.52 -10.38
N GLU A 116 15.18 35.67 -10.37
CA GLU A 116 15.06 34.22 -10.15
C GLU A 116 15.52 33.87 -8.73
N THR A 117 14.99 32.79 -8.16
CA THR A 117 15.30 32.37 -6.78
C THR A 117 15.43 30.85 -6.72
N SER A 118 16.25 30.34 -5.80
CA SER A 118 16.36 28.91 -5.52
C SER A 118 15.12 28.32 -4.85
N LEU A 119 14.27 29.15 -4.24
CA LEU A 119 13.04 28.69 -3.56
C LEU A 119 12.08 28.01 -4.55
N VAL A 120 11.89 28.62 -5.72
CA VAL A 120 10.98 28.12 -6.77
C VAL A 120 11.57 28.37 -8.15
N LYS A 121 11.59 27.31 -8.98
CA LYS A 121 12.09 27.38 -10.37
C LYS A 121 11.29 28.38 -11.21
N LYS A 122 11.91 28.93 -12.26
CA LYS A 122 11.25 29.76 -13.26
C LYS A 122 9.99 29.08 -13.81
N ASN A 123 8.89 29.83 -13.96
CA ASN A 123 7.58 29.35 -14.41
C ASN A 123 6.92 28.27 -13.55
N HIS A 124 7.43 28.04 -12.33
CA HIS A 124 6.82 27.15 -11.34
C HIS A 124 6.30 27.97 -10.16
N GLN A 125 5.30 27.42 -9.46
CA GLN A 125 4.75 27.97 -8.22
C GLN A 125 4.98 27.06 -7.01
N ILE A 126 5.46 25.84 -7.23
CA ILE A 126 5.61 24.81 -6.19
C ILE A 126 7.10 24.66 -5.85
N PRO A 127 7.50 24.96 -4.60
CA PRO A 127 8.89 24.84 -4.17
C PRO A 127 9.43 23.42 -4.24
N ALA A 128 10.76 23.30 -4.36
CA ALA A 128 11.43 22.00 -4.33
C ALA A 128 11.17 21.24 -3.02
N ILE A 129 11.14 21.94 -1.88
CA ILE A 129 10.88 21.35 -0.56
C ILE A 129 9.47 20.73 -0.47
N VAL A 130 8.46 21.38 -1.03
CA VAL A 130 7.09 20.83 -1.11
C VAL A 130 7.08 19.60 -2.00
N ASN A 131 7.75 19.63 -3.16
CA ASN A 131 7.86 18.45 -4.03
C ASN A 131 8.56 17.26 -3.34
N HIS A 132 9.59 17.51 -2.52
CA HIS A 132 10.23 16.47 -1.71
C HIS A 132 9.27 15.94 -0.64
N LYS A 133 8.48 16.80 0.00
CA LYS A 133 7.49 16.40 1.00
C LYS A 133 6.34 15.59 0.39
N ILE A 134 5.88 15.94 -0.83
CA ILE A 134 4.94 15.12 -1.61
C ILE A 134 5.51 13.72 -1.82
N ALA A 135 6.76 13.62 -2.28
CA ALA A 135 7.43 12.34 -2.49
C ALA A 135 7.55 11.51 -1.19
N GLN A 136 7.83 12.16 -0.04
CA GLN A 136 7.85 11.50 1.26
C GLN A 136 6.46 10.96 1.65
N LYS A 137 5.41 11.80 1.57
CA LYS A 137 4.04 11.39 1.91
C LYS A 137 3.49 10.33 0.95
N LEU A 138 3.94 10.31 -0.30
CA LEU A 138 3.64 9.24 -1.27
C LEU A 138 4.25 7.88 -0.89
N ILE A 139 5.14 7.79 0.09
CA ILE A 139 5.62 6.50 0.66
C ILE A 139 4.71 6.02 1.77
N GLU A 140 4.04 6.93 2.48
CA GLU A 140 3.06 6.61 3.52
C GLU A 140 1.79 6.00 2.90
N LYS A 141 0.81 5.59 3.70
CA LYS A 141 -0.42 4.92 3.19
C LYS A 141 -1.61 5.89 2.99
N GLY A 142 -1.41 7.20 3.09
CA GLY A 142 -2.46 8.21 2.95
C GLY A 142 -2.99 8.36 1.52
N SER A 143 -4.16 8.98 1.35
CA SER A 143 -4.71 9.23 0.01
C SER A 143 -3.99 10.37 -0.70
N MET A 144 -4.09 10.45 -2.04
CA MET A 144 -3.49 11.57 -2.78
C MET A 144 -4.23 12.90 -2.54
N THR A 145 -5.53 12.84 -2.20
CA THR A 145 -6.34 13.98 -1.80
C THR A 145 -5.87 14.55 -0.47
N ASP A 146 -5.61 13.70 0.52
CA ASP A 146 -5.12 14.16 1.83
C ASP A 146 -3.72 14.80 1.68
N ILE A 147 -2.84 14.20 0.87
CA ILE A 147 -1.51 14.77 0.60
C ILE A 147 -1.63 16.15 -0.04
N ALA A 148 -2.52 16.29 -1.01
CA ALA A 148 -2.76 17.54 -1.70
C ALA A 148 -3.29 18.60 -0.72
N GLU A 149 -4.21 18.22 0.15
CA GLU A 149 -4.80 19.10 1.15
C GLU A 149 -3.79 19.58 2.19
N CYS A 150 -3.02 18.66 2.81
CA CYS A 150 -2.00 19.01 3.80
C CYS A 150 -0.91 19.94 3.22
N LEU A 151 -0.58 19.78 1.93
CA LEU A 151 0.48 20.56 1.30
C LEU A 151 -0.04 21.76 0.50
N ALA A 152 -1.33 22.07 0.61
CA ALA A 152 -1.99 23.16 -0.10
C ALA A 152 -1.71 23.17 -1.62
N VAL A 153 -1.66 21.99 -2.24
CA VAL A 153 -1.45 21.80 -3.69
C VAL A 153 -2.64 21.09 -4.32
N SER A 154 -2.70 21.06 -5.66
CA SER A 154 -3.71 20.26 -6.37
C SER A 154 -3.38 18.77 -6.36
N THR A 155 -4.40 17.92 -6.38
CA THR A 155 -4.26 16.46 -6.55
C THR A 155 -3.51 16.10 -7.84
N SER A 156 -3.74 16.85 -8.92
CA SER A 156 -3.01 16.72 -10.18
C SER A 156 -1.50 16.91 -10.02
N THR A 157 -1.07 17.81 -9.13
CA THR A 157 0.35 17.97 -8.80
C THR A 157 0.91 16.72 -8.14
N VAL A 158 0.19 16.15 -7.17
CA VAL A 158 0.59 14.91 -6.50
C VAL A 158 0.68 13.74 -7.49
N ILE A 159 -0.28 13.63 -8.42
CA ILE A 159 -0.28 12.60 -9.47
C ILE A 159 0.88 12.80 -10.44
N ARG A 160 1.19 14.04 -10.85
CA ARG A 160 2.36 14.32 -11.69
C ARG A 160 3.64 13.90 -10.98
N LYS A 161 3.77 14.21 -9.68
CA LYS A 161 4.93 13.80 -8.88
C LYS A 161 5.02 12.28 -8.73
N LEU A 162 3.89 11.59 -8.58
CA LEU A 162 3.81 10.12 -8.58
C LEU A 162 4.36 9.53 -9.90
N LYS A 163 4.00 10.12 -11.04
CA LYS A 163 4.43 9.65 -12.37
C LYS A 163 5.92 9.89 -12.66
N GLU A 164 6.59 10.76 -11.91
CA GLU A 164 8.05 10.92 -11.99
C GLU A 164 8.80 9.71 -11.43
N PHE A 165 8.17 8.88 -10.59
CA PHE A 165 8.80 7.66 -10.08
C PHE A 165 8.90 6.60 -11.17
N GLN A 166 10.13 6.25 -11.54
CA GLN A 166 10.42 5.18 -12.49
C GLN A 166 10.87 3.91 -11.76
N PHE A 167 10.13 2.83 -11.98
CA PHE A 167 10.53 1.49 -11.52
C PHE A 167 11.02 0.70 -12.72
N LYS A 168 12.34 0.63 -12.88
CA LYS A 168 12.96 -0.25 -13.88
C LYS A 168 12.95 -1.68 -13.36
N THR A 169 12.37 -2.59 -14.14
CA THR A 169 12.47 -4.03 -13.87
C THR A 169 13.87 -4.49 -14.24
N ASP A 170 14.61 -5.02 -13.28
CA ASP A 170 15.86 -5.71 -13.55
C ASP A 170 15.55 -7.07 -14.17
N LEU A 171 15.85 -7.23 -15.47
CA LEU A 171 15.61 -8.47 -16.22
C LEU A 171 16.72 -9.52 -16.04
N THR A 172 17.79 -9.18 -15.32
CA THR A 172 18.94 -10.07 -15.10
C THR A 172 18.75 -10.96 -13.87
N TRP A 173 17.72 -10.69 -13.05
CA TRP A 173 17.55 -11.32 -11.76
C TRP A 173 16.09 -11.69 -11.45
N LEU A 174 15.92 -12.89 -10.90
CA LEU A 174 14.71 -13.37 -10.26
C LEU A 174 15.10 -14.08 -8.95
N PRO A 175 14.26 -14.04 -7.91
CA PRO A 175 14.57 -14.70 -6.64
C PRO A 175 14.47 -16.22 -6.75
N ALA A 176 15.17 -16.93 -5.87
CA ALA A 176 15.05 -18.38 -5.76
C ALA A 176 13.65 -18.80 -5.28
N HIS A 177 12.99 -17.99 -4.45
CA HIS A 177 11.68 -18.26 -3.88
C HIS A 177 10.72 -17.12 -4.22
N MET A 178 9.61 -17.44 -4.88
CA MET A 178 8.63 -16.46 -5.34
C MET A 178 7.22 -16.85 -4.89
N SER A 179 6.37 -15.86 -4.69
CA SER A 179 4.96 -16.03 -4.35
C SER A 179 4.08 -15.40 -5.42
N TRP A 180 3.04 -16.11 -5.84
CA TRP A 180 2.04 -15.69 -6.82
C TRP A 180 0.67 -15.65 -6.18
N ASP A 181 -0.07 -14.58 -6.45
CA ASP A 181 -1.45 -14.43 -5.98
C ASP A 181 -2.20 -13.43 -6.88
N GLU A 182 -3.47 -13.23 -6.58
CA GLU A 182 -4.39 -12.36 -7.24
C GLU A 182 -4.95 -11.32 -6.28
N TYR A 183 -5.20 -10.13 -6.79
CA TYR A 183 -5.96 -9.12 -6.06
C TYR A 183 -6.98 -8.44 -6.96
N SER A 184 -8.10 -8.01 -6.37
CA SER A 184 -9.15 -7.32 -7.11
C SER A 184 -8.83 -5.83 -7.25
N PHE A 185 -8.58 -5.38 -8.48
CA PHE A 185 -8.47 -3.97 -8.82
C PHE A 185 -9.85 -3.34 -9.08
N LYS A 186 -10.57 -3.83 -10.10
CA LYS A 186 -11.98 -3.46 -10.40
C LYS A 186 -12.91 -4.58 -9.92
N LYS A 187 -14.17 -4.25 -9.63
CA LYS A 187 -15.18 -5.25 -9.25
C LYS A 187 -15.25 -6.32 -10.36
N GLY A 188 -15.02 -7.57 -9.99
CA GLY A 188 -15.02 -8.71 -10.92
C GLY A 188 -13.77 -8.90 -11.78
N LYS A 189 -12.75 -8.01 -11.72
CA LYS A 189 -11.49 -8.17 -12.46
C LYS A 189 -10.31 -8.37 -11.50
N MET A 190 -9.63 -9.50 -11.66
CA MET A 190 -8.45 -9.88 -10.88
C MET A 190 -7.17 -9.50 -11.61
N SER A 191 -6.22 -8.99 -10.83
CA SER A 191 -4.87 -8.59 -11.26
C SER A 191 -3.85 -9.54 -10.63
N PHE A 192 -2.81 -9.87 -11.38
CA PHE A 192 -1.74 -10.75 -10.91
C PHE A 192 -0.68 -9.97 -10.12
N ILE A 193 -0.19 -10.56 -9.03
CA ILE A 193 0.95 -10.07 -8.27
C ILE A 193 1.99 -11.20 -8.09
N ALA A 194 3.26 -10.85 -8.30
CA ALA A 194 4.39 -11.68 -7.91
C ALA A 194 5.31 -10.94 -6.94
N GLN A 195 5.78 -11.66 -5.93
CA GLN A 195 6.62 -11.14 -4.86
C GLN A 195 7.79 -12.09 -4.59
N ASP A 196 8.95 -11.53 -4.26
CA ASP A 196 10.04 -12.29 -3.65
C ASP A 196 9.64 -12.74 -2.24
N PHE A 197 9.60 -14.04 -2.00
CA PHE A 197 9.16 -14.61 -0.72
C PHE A 197 10.07 -14.19 0.45
N ASP A 198 11.37 -13.96 0.21
CA ASP A 198 12.34 -13.68 1.26
C ASP A 198 12.38 -12.18 1.58
N SER A 199 12.64 -11.34 0.58
CA SER A 199 12.74 -9.89 0.80
C SER A 199 11.38 -9.18 0.88
N LEU A 200 10.30 -9.88 0.52
CA LEU A 200 8.95 -9.34 0.33
C LEU A 200 8.91 -8.23 -0.75
N THR A 201 9.91 -8.13 -1.62
CA THR A 201 9.92 -7.12 -2.69
C THR A 201 8.92 -7.52 -3.78
N ILE A 202 8.04 -6.61 -4.16
CA ILE A 202 7.10 -6.85 -5.25
C ILE A 202 7.85 -6.80 -6.57
N LEU A 203 7.79 -7.90 -7.32
CA LEU A 203 8.46 -8.10 -8.61
C LEU A 203 7.58 -7.65 -9.77
N ALA A 204 6.31 -8.08 -9.75
CA ALA A 204 5.38 -7.86 -10.83
C ALA A 204 3.98 -7.50 -10.31
N ILE A 205 3.36 -6.53 -10.99
CA ILE A 205 1.95 -6.17 -10.85
C ILE A 205 1.41 -6.01 -12.27
N LEU A 206 0.42 -6.82 -12.65
CA LEU A 206 -0.11 -6.91 -14.01
C LEU A 206 -1.62 -6.64 -14.04
N ASP A 207 -2.09 -5.89 -15.06
CA ASP A 207 -3.51 -5.61 -15.27
C ASP A 207 -4.21 -6.81 -15.92
N GLY A 208 -4.34 -7.88 -15.15
CA GLY A 208 -4.98 -9.13 -15.56
C GLY A 208 -4.23 -10.36 -15.07
N ARG A 209 -4.94 -11.48 -15.07
CA ARG A 209 -4.47 -12.80 -14.59
C ARG A 209 -4.42 -13.87 -15.68
N THR A 210 -4.58 -13.50 -16.94
CA THR A 210 -4.58 -14.48 -18.04
C THR A 210 -3.17 -15.06 -18.23
N GLN A 211 -3.09 -16.31 -18.67
CA GLN A 211 -1.81 -16.96 -18.95
C GLN A 211 -0.97 -16.13 -19.94
N THR A 212 -1.59 -15.52 -20.96
CA THR A 212 -0.91 -14.66 -21.94
C THR A 212 -0.23 -13.46 -21.28
N THR A 213 -0.92 -12.76 -20.36
CA THR A 213 -0.37 -11.58 -19.66
C THR A 213 0.82 -11.97 -18.79
N ILE A 214 0.70 -13.06 -18.02
CA ILE A 214 1.77 -13.58 -17.16
C ILE A 214 2.95 -14.05 -18.01
N ARG A 215 2.68 -14.79 -19.08
CA ARG A 215 3.69 -15.28 -20.04
C ARG A 215 4.49 -14.14 -20.64
N ASN A 216 3.81 -13.14 -21.20
CA ASN A 216 4.47 -12.01 -21.87
C ASN A 216 5.34 -11.21 -20.90
N HIS A 217 4.96 -11.14 -19.61
CA HIS A 217 5.81 -10.52 -18.59
C HIS A 217 7.08 -11.32 -18.32
N PHE A 218 6.96 -12.61 -18.03
CA PHE A 218 8.10 -13.43 -17.59
C PHE A 218 9.00 -13.91 -18.74
N LEU A 219 8.52 -13.96 -19.98
CA LEU A 219 9.37 -14.27 -21.14
C LEU A 219 10.40 -13.17 -21.47
N ARG A 220 10.28 -11.99 -20.87
CA ARG A 220 11.31 -10.94 -20.94
C ARG A 220 12.59 -11.33 -20.19
N TYR A 221 12.51 -12.28 -19.26
CA TYR A 221 13.67 -12.81 -18.55
C TYR A 221 14.27 -13.97 -19.35
N SER A 222 15.61 -13.99 -19.44
CA SER A 222 16.30 -15.08 -20.11
C SER A 222 15.98 -16.43 -19.46
N ARG A 223 16.08 -17.52 -20.25
CA ARG A 223 15.82 -18.87 -19.73
C ARG A 223 16.74 -19.22 -18.56
N GLN A 224 18.00 -18.78 -18.60
CA GLN A 224 18.96 -18.97 -17.51
C GLN A 224 18.47 -18.34 -16.20
N VAL A 225 17.95 -17.11 -16.26
CA VAL A 225 17.41 -16.42 -15.07
C VAL A 225 16.16 -17.13 -14.54
N ARG A 226 15.25 -17.54 -15.42
CA ARG A 226 14.04 -18.28 -15.03
C ARG A 226 14.36 -19.63 -14.38
N ASN A 227 15.38 -20.33 -14.86
CA ASN A 227 15.81 -21.62 -14.32
C ASN A 227 16.42 -21.54 -12.91
N ARG A 228 16.75 -20.34 -12.41
CA ARG A 228 17.24 -20.11 -11.03
C ARG A 228 16.13 -20.12 -9.98
N VAL A 229 14.87 -19.93 -10.40
CA VAL A 229 13.72 -20.01 -9.49
C VAL A 229 13.55 -21.46 -9.04
N LYS A 230 13.59 -21.68 -7.73
CA LYS A 230 13.53 -23.01 -7.09
C LYS A 230 12.15 -23.32 -6.54
N VAL A 231 11.42 -22.32 -6.05
CA VAL A 231 10.10 -22.51 -5.42
C VAL A 231 9.14 -21.40 -5.85
N ILE A 232 7.90 -21.78 -6.16
CA ILE A 232 6.80 -20.85 -6.35
C ILE A 232 5.64 -21.24 -5.43
N THR A 233 5.25 -20.34 -4.52
CA THR A 233 4.03 -20.50 -3.71
C THR A 233 2.83 -19.92 -4.46
N MET A 234 1.71 -20.63 -4.46
CA MET A 234 0.47 -20.16 -5.10
C MET A 234 -0.77 -20.87 -4.55
N ASP A 235 -1.94 -20.33 -4.87
CA ASP A 235 -3.23 -20.95 -4.54
C ASP A 235 -3.57 -22.11 -5.49
N MET A 236 -4.65 -22.82 -5.18
CA MET A 236 -5.13 -23.95 -5.97
C MET A 236 -5.86 -23.54 -7.26
N PHE A 237 -5.13 -22.98 -8.23
CA PHE A 237 -5.68 -22.52 -9.51
C PHE A 237 -4.97 -23.18 -10.70
N SER A 238 -5.64 -24.13 -11.35
CA SER A 238 -5.07 -24.96 -12.43
C SER A 238 -4.33 -24.18 -13.52
N PRO A 239 -4.85 -23.05 -14.04
CA PRO A 239 -4.15 -22.28 -15.08
C PRO A 239 -2.77 -21.74 -14.65
N TYR A 240 -2.53 -21.56 -13.35
CA TYR A 240 -1.23 -21.11 -12.84
C TYR A 240 -0.21 -22.23 -12.83
N TYR A 241 -0.61 -23.47 -12.56
CA TYR A 241 0.29 -24.61 -12.59
C TYR A 241 0.90 -24.80 -13.98
N ASP A 242 0.05 -24.77 -15.01
CA ASP A 242 0.46 -25.01 -16.39
C ASP A 242 1.45 -23.96 -16.87
N ILE A 243 1.18 -22.69 -16.56
CA ILE A 243 2.07 -21.61 -16.97
C ILE A 243 3.34 -21.55 -16.11
N ALA A 244 3.26 -21.84 -14.81
CA ALA A 244 4.42 -21.88 -13.93
C ALA A 244 5.39 -22.99 -14.36
N LYS A 245 4.91 -24.21 -14.65
CA LYS A 245 5.75 -25.30 -15.16
C LYS A 245 6.42 -24.94 -16.49
N LYS A 246 5.71 -24.27 -17.41
CA LYS A 246 6.27 -23.81 -18.70
C LYS A 246 7.32 -22.71 -18.53
N LEU A 247 7.10 -21.77 -17.61
CA LEU A 247 7.99 -20.62 -17.42
C LEU A 247 9.19 -20.94 -16.52
N PHE A 248 9.01 -21.80 -15.51
CA PHE A 248 9.97 -22.11 -14.45
C PHE A 248 10.10 -23.62 -14.27
N PRO A 249 10.73 -24.33 -15.23
CA PRO A 249 10.74 -25.79 -15.23
C PRO A 249 11.43 -26.42 -14.01
N ASN A 250 12.37 -25.71 -13.39
CA ASN A 250 13.10 -26.18 -12.20
C ASN A 250 12.40 -25.85 -10.88
N ALA A 251 11.31 -25.10 -10.90
CA ALA A 251 10.66 -24.62 -9.70
C ALA A 251 9.67 -25.66 -9.15
N LYS A 252 9.80 -26.00 -7.87
CA LYS A 252 8.77 -26.74 -7.13
C LYS A 252 7.59 -25.82 -6.84
N ILE A 253 6.39 -26.28 -7.15
CA ILE A 253 5.15 -25.56 -6.82
C ILE A 253 4.71 -25.98 -5.42
N VAL A 254 4.48 -24.99 -4.57
CA VAL A 254 4.01 -25.15 -3.19
C VAL A 254 2.61 -24.54 -3.10
N LEU A 255 1.62 -25.35 -2.76
CA LEU A 255 0.25 -24.84 -2.58
C LEU A 255 0.08 -24.15 -1.23
N ASP A 256 -0.81 -23.16 -1.20
CA ASP A 256 -1.22 -22.58 0.06
C ASP A 256 -2.03 -23.58 0.91
N ARG A 257 -1.52 -23.81 2.12
CA ARG A 257 -2.08 -24.76 3.09
C ARG A 257 -3.49 -24.37 3.54
N PHE A 258 -3.77 -23.07 3.63
CA PHE A 258 -5.08 -22.60 4.03
C PHE A 258 -6.15 -23.05 3.03
N HIS A 259 -5.87 -22.98 1.73
CA HIS A 259 -6.80 -23.44 0.71
C HIS A 259 -7.06 -24.94 0.78
N ILE A 260 -6.05 -25.77 1.05
CA ILE A 260 -6.21 -27.22 1.22
C ILE A 260 -7.15 -27.52 2.40
N VAL A 261 -6.90 -26.91 3.57
CA VAL A 261 -7.77 -27.05 4.76
C VAL A 261 -9.18 -26.51 4.48
N GLN A 262 -9.28 -25.39 3.76
CA GLN A 262 -10.56 -24.78 3.38
C GLN A 262 -11.38 -25.70 2.48
N HIS A 263 -10.76 -26.42 1.53
CA HIS A 263 -11.46 -27.40 0.70
C HIS A 263 -12.08 -28.51 1.55
N MET A 264 -11.32 -29.11 2.47
CA MET A 264 -11.84 -30.14 3.39
C MET A 264 -12.97 -29.59 4.27
N SER A 265 -12.81 -28.40 4.82
CA SER A 265 -13.81 -27.75 5.67
C SER A 265 -15.12 -27.45 4.91
N ARG A 266 -15.02 -27.05 3.63
CA ARG A 266 -16.17 -26.87 2.74
C ARG A 266 -16.87 -28.19 2.44
N ALA A 267 -16.12 -29.27 2.21
CA ALA A 267 -16.65 -30.63 2.04
C ALA A 267 -17.53 -31.01 3.24
N MET A 268 -16.97 -30.87 4.45
CA MET A 268 -17.64 -31.22 5.69
C MET A 268 -18.92 -30.40 5.89
N ASN A 269 -18.88 -29.10 5.56
CA ASN A 269 -20.07 -28.26 5.64
C ASN A 269 -21.12 -28.60 4.57
N HIS A 270 -20.71 -28.95 3.35
CA HIS A 270 -21.65 -29.40 2.32
C HIS A 270 -22.36 -30.69 2.73
N LEU A 271 -21.61 -31.67 3.24
CA LEU A 271 -22.18 -32.90 3.78
C LEU A 271 -23.15 -32.62 4.93
N ARG A 272 -22.73 -31.80 5.89
CA ARG A 272 -23.60 -31.36 6.99
C ARG A 272 -24.87 -30.68 6.49
N ILE A 273 -24.80 -29.86 5.43
CA ILE A 273 -25.99 -29.23 4.83
C ILE A 273 -26.89 -30.29 4.19
N GLN A 274 -26.33 -31.27 3.48
CA GLN A 274 -27.06 -32.37 2.87
C GLN A 274 -27.83 -33.15 3.93
N ILE A 275 -27.18 -33.56 5.01
CA ILE A 275 -27.79 -34.29 6.13
C ILE A 275 -28.82 -33.40 6.85
N MET A 276 -28.49 -32.14 7.14
CA MET A 276 -29.41 -31.19 7.77
C MET A 276 -30.72 -31.04 6.99
N LYS A 277 -30.67 -31.05 5.65
CA LYS A 277 -31.85 -30.89 4.80
C LYS A 277 -32.77 -32.13 4.77
N GLN A 278 -32.33 -33.28 5.28
CA GLN A 278 -33.17 -34.46 5.42
C GLN A 278 -34.15 -34.33 6.61
N PHE A 279 -33.85 -33.47 7.59
CA PHE A 279 -34.73 -33.20 8.73
C PHE A 279 -35.77 -32.12 8.41
N ASP A 280 -36.92 -32.19 9.06
CA ASP A 280 -37.92 -31.13 8.99
C ASP A 280 -37.37 -29.80 9.51
N ARG A 281 -37.74 -28.67 8.89
CA ARG A 281 -37.20 -27.35 9.24
C ARG A 281 -37.56 -26.89 10.65
N LYS A 282 -38.65 -27.40 11.24
CA LYS A 282 -39.09 -27.07 12.60
C LYS A 282 -38.46 -27.99 13.65
N SER A 283 -37.88 -29.14 13.23
CA SER A 283 -37.24 -30.12 14.11
C SER A 283 -36.09 -29.53 14.94
N HIS A 284 -35.79 -30.19 16.06
CA HIS A 284 -34.70 -29.79 16.93
C HIS A 284 -33.34 -29.99 16.24
N GLU A 285 -33.19 -31.11 15.55
CA GLU A 285 -32.02 -31.58 14.81
C GLU A 285 -31.62 -30.58 13.74
N TYR A 286 -32.58 -30.13 12.91
CA TYR A 286 -32.34 -29.11 11.89
C TYR A 286 -31.80 -27.82 12.50
N LYS A 287 -32.45 -27.33 13.57
CA LYS A 287 -32.05 -26.09 14.25
C LYS A 287 -30.67 -26.22 14.90
N ALA A 288 -30.36 -27.37 15.50
CA ALA A 288 -29.08 -27.64 16.12
C ALA A 288 -27.94 -27.68 15.08
N LEU A 289 -28.10 -28.46 14.01
CA LEU A 289 -27.11 -28.55 12.91
C LEU A 289 -26.90 -27.19 12.21
N LYS A 290 -27.95 -26.38 12.10
CA LYS A 290 -27.86 -25.02 11.53
C LYS A 290 -27.16 -24.03 12.46
N SER A 291 -27.42 -24.10 13.76
CA SER A 291 -26.91 -23.10 14.72
C SER A 291 -25.43 -23.35 15.07
N TYR A 292 -25.03 -24.61 15.20
CA TYR A 292 -23.71 -25.01 15.70
C TYR A 292 -22.77 -25.55 14.63
N TRP A 293 -23.05 -25.29 13.35
CA TRP A 293 -22.26 -25.79 12.21
C TRP A 293 -20.75 -25.53 12.32
N LYS A 294 -20.35 -24.41 12.95
CA LYS A 294 -18.93 -24.06 13.16
C LYS A 294 -18.18 -25.07 14.03
N LEU A 295 -18.86 -25.72 14.99
CA LEU A 295 -18.23 -26.71 15.87
C LEU A 295 -17.81 -27.97 15.10
N ILE A 296 -18.55 -28.33 14.06
CA ILE A 296 -18.25 -29.49 13.20
C ILE A 296 -16.98 -29.25 12.37
N GLN A 297 -16.70 -28.00 12.01
CA GLN A 297 -15.50 -27.65 11.24
C GLN A 297 -14.27 -27.38 12.11
N GLN A 298 -14.47 -27.08 13.40
CA GLN A 298 -13.40 -26.74 14.32
C GLN A 298 -12.54 -27.97 14.61
N ASP A 299 -11.24 -27.75 14.78
CA ASP A 299 -10.30 -28.76 15.25
C ASP A 299 -10.71 -29.21 16.66
N SER A 300 -11.00 -30.51 16.81
CA SER A 300 -11.45 -31.14 18.05
C SER A 300 -10.53 -30.85 19.23
N ARG A 301 -9.22 -30.75 18.99
CA ARG A 301 -8.18 -30.48 20.02
C ARG A 301 -8.21 -29.04 20.54
N LYS A 302 -8.91 -28.14 19.83
CA LYS A 302 -9.03 -26.71 20.19
C LYS A 302 -10.41 -26.37 20.74
N LEU A 303 -11.26 -27.35 21.01
CA LEU A 303 -12.59 -27.11 21.56
C LEU A 303 -12.48 -26.70 23.04
N SER A 304 -13.13 -25.58 23.37
CA SER A 304 -13.20 -25.07 24.74
C SER A 304 -14.06 -25.96 25.64
N ASP A 305 -13.56 -26.20 26.85
CA ASP A 305 -14.24 -26.92 27.94
C ASP A 305 -15.13 -26.02 28.81
N LYS A 306 -15.17 -24.71 28.52
CA LYS A 306 -16.09 -23.79 29.20
C LYS A 306 -17.55 -24.14 28.91
N ARG A 307 -18.36 -24.24 29.98
CA ARG A 307 -19.82 -24.43 29.91
C ARG A 307 -20.54 -23.10 29.73
N PHE A 308 -21.49 -23.07 28.82
CA PHE A 308 -22.37 -21.91 28.60
C PHE A 308 -23.79 -22.37 28.33
N TYR A 309 -24.77 -21.55 28.70
CA TYR A 309 -26.16 -21.81 28.37
C TYR A 309 -26.36 -21.84 26.84
N ARG A 310 -27.03 -22.87 26.34
CA ARG A 310 -27.30 -23.08 24.92
C ARG A 310 -28.81 -23.10 24.66
N PRO A 311 -29.39 -22.01 24.10
CA PRO A 311 -30.84 -21.91 23.91
C PRO A 311 -31.46 -23.07 23.13
N THR A 312 -30.76 -23.59 22.12
CA THR A 312 -31.24 -24.71 21.30
C THR A 312 -31.40 -26.01 22.09
N PHE A 313 -30.59 -26.22 23.13
CA PHE A 313 -30.62 -27.42 23.98
C PHE A 313 -31.26 -27.15 25.35
N ARG A 314 -31.52 -25.88 25.70
CA ARG A 314 -32.08 -25.42 26.99
C ARG A 314 -31.28 -25.89 28.21
N MET A 315 -29.96 -25.97 28.08
CA MET A 315 -29.06 -26.41 29.15
C MET A 315 -27.65 -25.82 28.99
N HIS A 316 -26.86 -25.85 30.07
CA HIS A 316 -25.44 -25.48 30.03
C HIS A 316 -24.61 -26.64 29.47
N LEU A 317 -23.96 -26.43 28.34
CA LEU A 317 -23.13 -27.42 27.68
C LEU A 317 -21.77 -26.85 27.29
N THR A 318 -20.77 -27.72 27.28
CA THR A 318 -19.48 -27.50 26.62
C THR A 318 -19.60 -27.67 25.12
N ASN A 319 -18.62 -27.17 24.36
CA ASN A 319 -18.61 -27.37 22.91
C ASN A 319 -18.43 -28.84 22.52
N LYS A 320 -17.72 -29.64 23.34
CA LYS A 320 -17.54 -31.08 23.13
C LYS A 320 -18.86 -31.85 23.31
N GLU A 321 -19.64 -31.53 24.34
CA GLU A 321 -20.95 -32.17 24.56
C GLU A 321 -21.94 -31.83 23.45
N ILE A 322 -21.96 -30.57 22.99
CA ILE A 322 -22.79 -30.16 21.85
C ILE A 322 -22.39 -30.95 20.61
N LEU A 323 -21.10 -31.01 20.31
CA LEU A 323 -20.61 -31.74 19.15
C LEU A 323 -21.01 -33.21 19.23
N LYS A 324 -20.85 -33.88 20.38
CA LYS A 324 -21.29 -35.27 20.57
C LYS A 324 -22.79 -35.44 20.26
N LYS A 325 -23.64 -34.51 20.71
CA LYS A 325 -25.08 -34.50 20.40
C LYS A 325 -25.37 -34.25 18.92
N LEU A 326 -24.60 -33.38 18.25
CA LEU A 326 -24.76 -33.15 16.81
C LEU A 326 -24.42 -34.41 16.00
N LEU A 327 -23.33 -35.08 16.36
CA LEU A 327 -22.87 -36.29 15.68
C LEU A 327 -23.80 -37.50 15.94
N SER A 328 -24.57 -37.51 17.04
CA SER A 328 -25.55 -38.57 17.29
C SER A 328 -26.78 -38.50 16.39
N TYR A 329 -27.00 -37.40 15.66
CA TYR A 329 -28.17 -37.28 14.76
C TYR A 329 -28.01 -38.07 13.45
N SER A 330 -26.79 -38.41 13.05
CA SER A 330 -26.54 -39.13 11.81
C SER A 330 -25.21 -39.87 11.88
N GLN A 331 -25.24 -41.16 11.61
CA GLN A 331 -24.05 -42.00 11.54
C GLN A 331 -23.11 -41.53 10.42
N GLU A 332 -23.65 -41.21 9.24
CA GLU A 332 -22.88 -40.65 8.11
C GLU A 332 -22.15 -39.35 8.51
N LEU A 333 -22.82 -38.45 9.26
CA LEU A 333 -22.20 -37.21 9.73
C LEU A 333 -21.02 -37.48 10.67
N ARG A 334 -21.18 -38.47 11.55
CA ARG A 334 -20.16 -38.86 12.52
C ARG A 334 -18.92 -39.43 11.84
N GLU A 335 -19.10 -40.39 10.94
CA GLU A 335 -18.01 -41.04 10.20
C GLU A 335 -17.16 -40.01 9.43
N HIS A 336 -17.83 -39.11 8.70
CA HIS A 336 -17.12 -38.08 7.93
C HIS A 336 -16.51 -36.99 8.82
N TYR A 337 -17.08 -36.72 10.00
CA TYR A 337 -16.44 -35.85 10.98
C TYR A 337 -15.13 -36.47 11.48
N GLU A 338 -15.16 -37.76 11.87
CA GLU A 338 -13.98 -38.49 12.34
C GLU A 338 -12.89 -38.53 11.25
N LEU A 339 -13.26 -38.84 10.00
CA LEU A 339 -12.38 -38.75 8.83
C LEU A 339 -11.78 -37.34 8.66
N TYR A 340 -12.61 -36.30 8.67
CA TYR A 340 -12.16 -34.92 8.55
C TYR A 340 -11.16 -34.53 9.64
N GLN A 341 -11.40 -34.93 10.89
CA GLN A 341 -10.49 -34.67 12.00
C GLN A 341 -9.16 -35.43 11.86
N LEU A 342 -9.19 -36.67 11.37
CA LEU A 342 -8.00 -37.47 11.12
C LEU A 342 -7.15 -36.88 9.99
N LEU A 343 -7.78 -36.46 8.89
CA LEU A 343 -7.12 -35.72 7.80
C LEU A 343 -6.50 -34.41 8.29
N LEU A 344 -7.22 -33.63 9.10
CA LEU A 344 -6.68 -32.43 9.73
C LEU A 344 -5.47 -32.73 10.63
N PHE A 345 -5.50 -33.84 11.36
CA PHE A 345 -4.42 -34.27 12.22
C PHE A 345 -3.14 -34.56 11.41
N HIS A 346 -3.23 -35.44 10.41
CA HIS A 346 -2.08 -35.78 9.55
C HIS A 346 -1.54 -34.54 8.81
N PHE A 347 -2.44 -33.69 8.30
CA PHE A 347 -2.06 -32.46 7.63
C PHE A 347 -1.30 -31.50 8.56
N GLN A 348 -1.77 -31.30 9.80
CA GLN A 348 -1.10 -30.44 10.77
C GLN A 348 0.21 -31.03 11.30
N LYS A 349 0.30 -32.36 11.41
CA LYS A 349 1.52 -33.08 11.80
C LYS A 349 2.50 -33.25 10.64
N LYS A 350 2.17 -32.75 9.44
CA LYS A 350 2.98 -32.87 8.22
C LYS A 350 3.28 -34.32 7.82
N GLN A 351 2.35 -35.23 8.12
CA GLN A 351 2.44 -36.64 7.76
C GLN A 351 1.81 -36.83 6.38
N ALA A 352 2.57 -36.53 5.33
CA ALA A 352 2.06 -36.52 3.96
C ALA A 352 1.64 -37.92 3.47
N GLU A 353 2.41 -38.96 3.79
CA GLU A 353 2.11 -40.36 3.46
C GLU A 353 0.76 -40.77 4.05
N HIS A 354 0.63 -40.75 5.39
CA HIS A 354 -0.64 -41.08 6.06
C HIS A 354 -1.83 -40.24 5.59
N PHE A 355 -1.61 -38.97 5.23
CA PHE A 355 -2.68 -38.13 4.69
C PHE A 355 -3.18 -38.65 3.33
N PHE A 356 -2.28 -39.05 2.43
CA PHE A 356 -2.65 -39.55 1.11
C PHE A 356 -3.09 -41.01 1.13
N ASP A 357 -2.48 -41.86 1.96
CA ASP A 357 -2.90 -43.25 2.12
C ASP A 357 -4.37 -43.34 2.55
N LEU A 358 -4.75 -42.53 3.55
CA LEU A 358 -6.13 -42.42 4.02
C LEU A 358 -7.10 -41.93 2.93
N ILE A 359 -6.65 -41.00 2.07
CA ILE A 359 -7.44 -40.50 0.94
C ILE A 359 -7.64 -41.59 -0.11
N GLU A 360 -6.59 -42.33 -0.46
CA GLU A 360 -6.62 -43.37 -1.49
C GLU A 360 -7.46 -44.57 -1.03
N GLU A 361 -7.30 -45.00 0.23
CA GLU A 361 -8.07 -46.09 0.85
C GLU A 361 -9.58 -45.81 0.83
N LEU A 362 -9.98 -44.60 1.22
CA LEU A 362 -11.40 -44.25 1.39
C LEU A 362 -12.06 -43.69 0.12
N LEU A 363 -11.30 -43.40 -0.93
CA LEU A 363 -11.82 -42.84 -2.18
C LEU A 363 -13.01 -43.63 -2.78
N PRO A 364 -13.03 -44.98 -2.79
CA PRO A 364 -14.12 -45.73 -3.42
C PRO A 364 -15.45 -45.67 -2.65
N SER A 365 -15.39 -45.55 -1.32
CA SER A 365 -16.55 -45.70 -0.43
C SER A 365 -17.04 -44.39 0.22
N VAL A 366 -16.23 -43.33 0.19
CA VAL A 366 -16.58 -42.03 0.80
C VAL A 366 -17.70 -41.33 0.02
N ASN A 367 -18.45 -40.44 0.70
CA ASN A 367 -19.50 -39.64 0.09
C ASN A 367 -19.01 -38.86 -1.16
N PRO A 368 -19.81 -38.74 -2.24
CA PRO A 368 -19.43 -38.06 -3.49
C PRO A 368 -18.85 -36.64 -3.34
N ILE A 369 -19.27 -35.91 -2.29
CA ILE A 369 -18.74 -34.58 -1.96
C ILE A 369 -17.24 -34.66 -1.64
N PHE A 370 -16.83 -35.64 -0.83
CA PHE A 370 -15.43 -35.86 -0.48
C PHE A 370 -14.65 -36.48 -1.64
N GLN A 371 -15.25 -37.40 -2.41
CA GLN A 371 -14.60 -37.99 -3.58
C GLN A 371 -14.07 -36.93 -4.57
N THR A 372 -14.86 -35.86 -4.79
CA THR A 372 -14.47 -34.77 -5.69
C THR A 372 -13.20 -34.05 -5.21
N ILE A 373 -13.10 -33.81 -3.91
CA ILE A 373 -11.95 -33.12 -3.31
C ILE A 373 -10.75 -34.05 -3.26
N PHE A 374 -10.95 -35.32 -2.93
CA PHE A 374 -9.89 -36.33 -2.92
C PHE A 374 -9.28 -36.51 -4.31
N LYS A 375 -10.09 -36.61 -5.37
CA LYS A 375 -9.60 -36.60 -6.77
C LYS A 375 -8.77 -35.37 -7.09
N THR A 376 -9.17 -34.20 -6.57
CA THR A 376 -8.41 -32.95 -6.76
C THR A 376 -7.07 -33.01 -6.01
N PHE A 377 -7.06 -33.50 -4.77
CA PHE A 377 -5.84 -33.63 -3.98
C PHE A 377 -4.87 -34.65 -4.58
N LEU A 378 -5.37 -35.77 -5.11
CA LEU A 378 -4.55 -36.76 -5.80
C LEU A 378 -3.94 -36.21 -7.10
N LYS A 379 -4.72 -35.45 -7.87
CA LYS A 379 -4.20 -34.74 -9.07
C LYS A 379 -3.07 -33.76 -8.72
N ASP A 380 -3.13 -33.14 -7.55
CA ASP A 380 -2.14 -32.18 -7.05
C ASP A 380 -1.21 -32.74 -5.96
N LYS A 381 -1.09 -34.08 -5.86
CA LYS A 381 -0.36 -34.78 -4.79
C LYS A 381 1.05 -34.23 -4.60
N ASP A 382 1.80 -34.07 -5.70
CA ASP A 382 3.15 -33.52 -5.73
C ASP A 382 3.25 -32.13 -5.06
N LYS A 383 2.29 -31.25 -5.34
CA LYS A 383 2.28 -29.86 -4.86
C LYS A 383 1.81 -29.76 -3.41
N ILE A 384 0.91 -30.65 -2.98
CA ILE A 384 0.46 -30.75 -1.59
C ILE A 384 1.56 -31.34 -0.70
N ILE A 385 2.28 -32.36 -1.16
CA ILE A 385 3.47 -32.89 -0.46
C ILE A 385 4.50 -31.77 -0.25
N ASN A 386 4.81 -31.02 -1.31
CA ASN A 386 5.67 -29.83 -1.20
C ASN A 386 5.15 -28.82 -0.16
N ALA A 387 3.83 -28.65 -0.04
CA ALA A 387 3.24 -27.78 0.98
C ALA A 387 3.35 -28.34 2.39
N LEU A 388 3.43 -29.65 2.60
CA LEU A 388 3.62 -30.22 3.93
C LEU A 388 5.10 -30.18 4.36
N GLU A 389 6.00 -30.49 3.44
CA GLU A 389 7.43 -30.66 3.70
C GLU A 389 8.21 -29.35 3.70
N LEU A 390 7.96 -28.47 2.72
CA LEU A 390 8.75 -27.25 2.57
C LEU A 390 8.27 -26.12 3.48
N PRO A 391 9.15 -25.22 3.97
CA PRO A 391 8.76 -24.14 4.88
C PRO A 391 8.01 -22.97 4.22
N TYR A 392 7.80 -23.01 2.90
CA TYR A 392 7.22 -21.90 2.14
C TYR A 392 5.69 -21.86 2.25
N SER A 393 5.08 -20.67 2.24
CA SER A 393 3.63 -20.46 2.30
C SER A 393 3.21 -19.18 1.59
N ASN A 394 1.94 -19.05 1.19
CA ASN A 394 1.47 -17.80 0.56
C ASN A 394 1.16 -16.68 1.57
N ALA A 395 1.23 -16.97 2.88
CA ALA A 395 0.82 -16.05 3.96
C ALA A 395 1.55 -14.69 3.93
N LYS A 396 2.81 -14.66 3.49
CA LYS A 396 3.59 -13.42 3.32
C LYS A 396 3.00 -12.52 2.21
N LEU A 397 2.54 -13.13 1.12
CA LEU A 397 1.89 -12.42 0.02
C LEU A 397 0.47 -12.00 0.42
N ASP A 398 -0.25 -12.82 1.19
CA ASP A 398 -1.55 -12.43 1.77
C ASP A 398 -1.45 -11.17 2.63
N ALA A 399 -0.43 -11.09 3.50
CA ALA A 399 -0.16 -9.90 4.30
C ALA A 399 0.10 -8.69 3.41
N THR A 400 0.85 -8.88 2.32
CA THR A 400 1.09 -7.83 1.31
C THR A 400 -0.19 -7.42 0.59
N ASN A 401 -1.06 -8.36 0.23
CA ASN A 401 -2.36 -8.11 -0.38
C ASN A 401 -3.30 -7.37 0.56
N ASN A 402 -3.26 -7.65 1.86
CA ASN A 402 -4.00 -6.88 2.86
C ASN A 402 -3.51 -5.43 2.94
N LEU A 403 -2.20 -5.19 2.84
CA LEU A 403 -1.65 -3.83 2.74
C LEU A 403 -2.10 -3.11 1.46
N ILE A 404 -2.13 -3.80 0.32
CA ILE A 404 -2.65 -3.26 -0.94
C ILE A 404 -4.13 -2.89 -0.80
N LYS A 405 -4.94 -3.74 -0.16
CA LYS A 405 -6.36 -3.46 0.15
C LYS A 405 -6.51 -2.22 1.04
N VAL A 406 -5.62 -2.00 2.02
CA VAL A 406 -5.63 -0.78 2.86
C VAL A 406 -5.30 0.46 2.04
N ILE A 407 -4.26 0.43 1.19
CA ILE A 407 -3.92 1.55 0.30
C ILE A 407 -5.10 1.91 -0.60
N LYS A 408 -5.78 0.90 -1.15
CA LYS A 408 -6.99 1.08 -1.96
C LYS A 408 -8.14 1.70 -1.18
N ARG A 409 -8.40 1.22 0.05
CA ARG A 409 -9.47 1.73 0.93
C ARG A 409 -9.23 3.18 1.33
N ASN A 410 -8.01 3.53 1.72
CA ASN A 410 -7.65 4.91 2.09
C ASN A 410 -7.84 5.88 0.93
N ALA A 411 -7.60 5.44 -0.31
CA ALA A 411 -7.80 6.26 -1.49
C ALA A 411 -9.24 6.30 -2.00
N PHE A 412 -10.18 5.60 -1.35
CA PHE A 412 -11.55 5.38 -1.87
C PHE A 412 -11.56 4.78 -3.29
N GLY A 413 -10.55 3.97 -3.62
CA GLY A 413 -10.35 3.37 -4.93
C GLY A 413 -9.45 4.18 -5.87
N PHE A 414 -9.18 3.60 -7.04
CA PHE A 414 -8.30 4.19 -8.06
C PHE A 414 -8.97 4.05 -9.42
N ARG A 415 -8.96 5.12 -10.22
CA ARG A 415 -9.52 5.11 -11.58
C ARG A 415 -8.54 4.52 -12.61
N ASN A 416 -7.25 4.80 -12.45
CA ASN A 416 -6.18 4.41 -13.36
C ASN A 416 -5.29 3.33 -12.72
N PHE A 417 -5.07 2.23 -13.44
CA PHE A 417 -4.29 1.08 -12.95
C PHE A 417 -2.81 1.42 -12.75
N ASP A 418 -2.20 2.16 -13.67
CA ASP A 418 -0.77 2.53 -13.58
C ASP A 418 -0.49 3.40 -12.35
N ASN A 419 -1.36 4.37 -12.06
CA ASN A 419 -1.26 5.16 -10.84
C ASN A 419 -1.36 4.28 -9.59
N PHE A 420 -2.27 3.29 -9.60
CA PHE A 420 -2.40 2.35 -8.49
C PHE A 420 -1.15 1.46 -8.33
N LYS A 421 -0.64 0.93 -9.44
CA LYS A 421 0.59 0.14 -9.50
C LYS A 421 1.79 0.92 -8.97
N LEU A 422 2.00 2.15 -9.46
CA LEU A 422 3.07 3.03 -8.96
C LEU A 422 2.92 3.28 -7.46
N ARG A 423 1.70 3.54 -6.99
CA ARG A 423 1.44 3.77 -5.57
C ARG A 423 1.80 2.56 -4.72
N ILE A 424 1.46 1.35 -5.16
CA ILE A 424 1.82 0.10 -4.47
C ILE A 424 3.35 -0.05 -4.41
N LEU A 425 4.04 0.12 -5.56
CA LEU A 425 5.49 -0.04 -5.64
C LEU A 425 6.23 0.97 -4.74
N ILE A 426 5.79 2.24 -4.70
CA ILE A 426 6.37 3.26 -3.82
C ILE A 426 6.14 2.88 -2.35
N ALA A 427 4.90 2.60 -1.96
CA ALA A 427 4.58 2.38 -0.55
C ALA A 427 5.21 1.10 0.02
N LEU A 428 5.35 0.05 -0.81
CA LEU A 428 5.78 -1.28 -0.35
C LEU A 428 7.24 -1.61 -0.66
N ASN A 429 7.80 -1.18 -1.80
CA ASN A 429 9.20 -1.47 -2.12
C ASN A 429 10.16 -0.40 -1.55
N ILE A 430 9.81 0.89 -1.60
CA ILE A 430 10.71 1.97 -1.11
C ILE A 430 10.77 1.97 0.42
N LYS A 431 9.64 1.75 1.09
CA LYS A 431 9.61 1.65 2.55
C LYS A 431 10.58 0.57 3.07
N LYS A 432 10.64 -0.58 2.40
CA LYS A 432 11.54 -1.70 2.79
C LYS A 432 13.02 -1.37 2.62
N LYS A 433 13.40 -0.60 1.60
CA LYS A 433 14.78 -0.12 1.43
C LYS A 433 15.21 0.79 2.59
N ARG A 434 14.32 1.66 3.08
CA ARG A 434 14.59 2.52 4.24
C ARG A 434 14.69 1.73 5.55
N THR A 435 13.86 0.71 5.75
CA THR A 435 13.93 -0.11 6.98
C THR A 435 15.28 -0.82 7.13
N LYS A 436 15.87 -1.33 6.03
CA LYS A 436 17.21 -1.94 6.05
C LYS A 436 18.31 -0.94 6.43
N LEU A 437 18.20 0.31 5.99
CA LEU A 437 19.17 1.38 6.25
C LEU A 437 19.13 1.91 7.70
N VAL A 438 17.97 1.83 8.36
CA VAL A 438 17.82 2.28 9.75
C VAL A 438 18.17 1.17 10.76
N LEU A 439 18.00 -0.10 10.38
CA LEU A 439 18.38 -1.26 11.20
C LEU A 439 19.86 -1.67 11.05
N SER A 440 20.61 -1.06 10.13
CA SER A 440 22.04 -1.30 9.93
C SER A 440 22.93 -0.30 10.68
N ARG A 441 22.44 0.29 11.78
CA ARG A 441 23.29 1.00 12.74
C ARG A 441 23.73 0.00 13.81
N LEU A 442 24.84 -0.68 13.52
CA LEU A 442 25.83 -1.04 14.53
C LEU A 442 26.75 0.18 14.72
#